data_AF-A0A7D5MAT7-F1
#
_entry.id   AF-A0A7D5MAT7-F1
#
_cell.length_a   1.000
_cell.length_b   1.000
_cell.length_c   1.000
_cell.angle_alpha   90.00
_cell.angle_beta   90.00
_cell.angle_gamma   90.00
#
_symmetry.space_group_name_H-M   'P 1'
#
loop_
_entity.id
_entity.type
_entity.pdbx_description
1 polymer ?
#
loop_
_entity_poly.entity_id
_entity_poly.type
_entity_poly.pdbx_seq_one_letter_code
_entity_poly.pdbx_strand_id
1 'polypeptide(L)'
;MEEFDDPLMLFQDALPNRLTRDRYEHRLDLFFKFLEIDGDSPEIRAENFTKKAVDPKWTTSVILKYIRMHKERAEKKEISTATLPNYYKPIKLFCEMNDVALNWKKITRGIPKAKNMLRIEFQH
;
A
#
# COMPACT_ATOMS: atom_id res chain seq x y z
N MET A 1 -5.51 -30.52 -5.54
CA MET A 1 -4.36 -29.63 -5.31
C MET A 1 -4.97 -28.24 -5.32
N GLU A 2 -5.14 -27.61 -4.16
CA GLU A 2 -5.64 -26.23 -4.14
C GLU A 2 -4.59 -25.37 -4.85
N GLU A 3 -4.96 -24.80 -6.00
CA GLU A 3 -4.25 -23.69 -6.60
C GLU A 3 -4.34 -22.54 -5.59
N PHE A 4 -3.32 -22.38 -4.75
CA PHE A 4 -3.11 -21.11 -4.10
C PHE A 4 -2.71 -20.16 -5.21
N ASP A 5 -3.65 -19.33 -5.65
CA ASP A 5 -3.35 -18.25 -6.59
C ASP A 5 -2.21 -17.41 -6.00
N ASP A 6 -1.15 -17.21 -6.81
CA ASP A 6 0.03 -16.44 -6.41
C ASP A 6 -0.41 -15.06 -5.87
N PRO A 7 -0.03 -14.68 -4.63
CA PRO A 7 -0.48 -13.44 -4.02
C PRO A 7 -0.21 -12.17 -4.82
N LEU A 8 0.91 -12.16 -5.54
CA LEU A 8 1.29 -11.04 -6.39
C LEU A 8 0.46 -11.08 -7.69
N MET A 9 0.21 -12.26 -8.25
CA MET A 9 -0.63 -12.42 -9.44
C MET A 9 -2.06 -11.93 -9.20
N LEU A 10 -2.70 -12.32 -8.07
CA LEU A 10 -4.03 -11.83 -7.67
C LEU A 10 -4.08 -10.30 -7.62
N PHE A 11 -3.03 -9.68 -7.09
CA PHE A 11 -2.89 -8.24 -7.04
C PHE A 11 -2.69 -7.59 -8.42
N GLN A 12 -1.91 -8.22 -9.29
CA GLN A 12 -1.64 -7.75 -10.65
C GLN A 12 -2.87 -7.79 -11.55
N ASP A 13 -3.70 -8.82 -11.40
CA ASP A 13 -4.93 -9.02 -12.17
C ASP A 13 -5.97 -7.93 -11.87
N ALA A 14 -5.95 -7.37 -10.66
CA ALA A 14 -6.78 -6.21 -10.30
C ALA A 14 -6.34 -4.89 -10.98
N LEU A 15 -5.19 -4.88 -11.67
CA LEU A 15 -4.58 -3.68 -12.27
C LEU A 15 -4.44 -3.83 -13.79
N PRO A 16 -5.49 -3.53 -14.58
CA PRO A 16 -5.48 -3.72 -16.03
C PRO A 16 -4.51 -2.78 -16.74
N ASN A 17 -4.25 -1.59 -16.19
CA ASN A 17 -3.30 -0.64 -16.76
C ASN A 17 -1.87 -0.97 -16.32
N ARG A 18 -1.01 -1.33 -17.27
CA ARG A 18 0.40 -1.69 -17.05
C ARG A 18 1.19 -0.62 -16.28
N LEU A 19 1.06 0.65 -16.63
CA LEU A 19 1.78 1.73 -15.94
C LEU A 19 1.34 1.89 -14.48
N THR A 20 0.04 1.71 -14.21
CA THR A 20 -0.47 1.70 -12.83
C THR A 20 0.04 0.48 -12.08
N ARG A 21 0.05 -0.69 -12.72
CA ARG A 21 0.56 -1.95 -12.17
C ARG A 21 2.03 -1.84 -11.77
N ASP A 22 2.91 -1.43 -12.68
CA ASP A 22 4.35 -1.26 -12.42
C ASP A 22 4.60 -0.31 -11.23
N ARG A 23 3.83 0.79 -11.14
CA ARG A 23 3.92 1.74 -10.02
C ARG A 23 3.45 1.15 -8.71
N TYR A 24 2.37 0.37 -8.74
CA TYR A 24 1.77 -0.25 -7.56
C TYR A 24 2.65 -1.38 -7.02
N GLU A 25 3.17 -2.24 -7.90
CA GLU A 25 4.15 -3.27 -7.57
C GLU A 25 5.41 -2.66 -6.96
N HIS A 26 5.98 -1.65 -7.60
CA HIS A 26 7.18 -0.99 -7.06
C HIS A 26 6.93 -0.42 -5.65
N ARG A 27 5.76 0.18 -5.41
CA ARG A 27 5.40 0.70 -4.08
C ARG A 27 5.20 -0.40 -3.06
N LEU A 28 4.58 -1.51 -3.47
CA LEU A 28 4.36 -2.68 -2.63
C LEU A 28 5.70 -3.34 -2.26
N ASP A 29 6.61 -3.49 -3.21
CA ASP A 29 7.94 -4.04 -2.99
C ASP A 29 8.77 -3.17 -2.02
N LEU A 30 8.70 -1.85 -2.16
CA LEU A 30 9.31 -0.92 -1.20
C LEU A 30 8.73 -1.06 0.22
N PHE A 31 7.44 -1.39 0.34
CA PHE A 31 6.82 -1.68 1.62
C PHE A 31 7.35 -3.00 2.21
N PHE A 32 7.41 -4.07 1.42
CA PHE A 32 7.98 -5.35 1.88
C PHE A 32 9.44 -5.22 2.30
N LYS A 33 10.25 -4.46 1.54
CA LYS A 33 11.64 -4.14 1.90
C LYS A 33 11.74 -3.32 3.19
N PHE A 34 10.85 -2.35 3.40
CA PHE A 34 10.80 -1.60 4.66
C PHE A 34 10.50 -2.50 5.87
N LEU A 35 9.70 -3.55 5.66
CA LEU A 35 9.40 -4.54 6.69
C LEU A 35 10.46 -5.64 6.82
N GLU A 36 11.50 -5.61 5.98
CA GLU A 36 12.55 -6.65 5.93
C GLU A 36 11.92 -8.04 5.76
N ILE A 37 10.91 -8.15 4.88
CA ILE A 37 10.35 -9.45 4.51
C ILE A 37 11.39 -10.20 3.67
N ASP A 38 11.78 -11.38 4.15
CA ASP A 38 12.72 -12.27 3.47
C ASP A 38 12.21 -12.65 2.07
N GLY A 39 13.14 -12.75 1.12
CA GLY A 39 12.87 -13.19 -0.25
C GLY A 39 13.68 -12.42 -1.27
N ASP A 40 14.20 -13.12 -2.27
CA ASP A 40 15.06 -12.53 -3.30
C ASP A 40 14.26 -11.81 -4.40
N SER A 41 12.97 -12.14 -4.56
CA SER A 41 12.08 -11.54 -5.56
C SER A 41 10.82 -10.91 -4.92
N PRO A 42 10.13 -9.99 -5.62
CA PRO A 42 8.86 -9.44 -5.15
C PRO A 42 7.79 -10.50 -4.87
N GLU A 43 7.75 -11.58 -5.68
CA GLU A 43 6.83 -12.72 -5.55
C GLU A 43 7.04 -13.43 -4.20
N ILE A 44 8.29 -13.81 -3.90
CA ILE A 44 8.63 -14.49 -2.64
C ILE A 44 8.33 -13.57 -1.44
N ARG A 45 8.60 -12.27 -1.56
CA ARG A 45 8.26 -11.29 -0.51
C ARG A 45 6.76 -11.16 -0.31
N ALA A 46 5.97 -11.17 -1.39
CA ALA A 46 4.51 -11.15 -1.32
C ALA A 46 3.97 -12.38 -0.60
N GLU A 47 4.46 -13.57 -0.96
CA GLU A 47 4.09 -14.84 -0.32
C GLU A 47 4.48 -14.87 1.17
N ASN A 48 5.69 -14.43 1.51
CA ASN A 48 6.15 -14.40 2.90
C ASN A 48 5.41 -13.35 3.73
N PHE A 49 5.00 -12.24 3.11
CA PHE A 49 4.13 -11.27 3.76
C PHE A 49 2.75 -11.86 4.04
N THR A 50 2.08 -12.53 3.08
CA THR A 50 0.74 -13.11 3.31
C THR A 50 0.74 -14.16 4.42
N LYS A 51 1.79 -15.00 4.51
CA LYS A 51 1.98 -15.94 5.62
C LYS A 51 2.01 -15.26 6.99
N LYS A 52 2.62 -14.07 7.09
CA LYS A 52 2.64 -13.27 8.33
C LYS A 52 1.35 -12.47 8.52
N ALA A 53 0.67 -12.13 7.43
CA ALA A 53 -0.50 -11.26 7.44
C ALA A 53 -1.76 -11.90 8.02
N VAL A 54 -1.75 -13.21 8.30
CA VAL A 54 -2.81 -13.91 9.04
C VAL A 54 -3.04 -13.36 10.44
N ASP A 55 -2.04 -12.68 11.02
CA ASP A 55 -2.23 -11.89 12.24
C ASP A 55 -2.66 -10.46 11.88
N PRO A 56 -3.96 -10.10 12.03
CA PRO A 56 -4.43 -8.76 11.72
C PRO A 56 -3.85 -7.69 12.65
N LYS A 57 -3.42 -8.04 13.87
CA LYS A 57 -2.78 -7.09 14.79
C LYS A 57 -1.38 -6.74 14.31
N TRP A 58 -0.56 -7.74 14.02
CA TRP A 58 0.76 -7.54 13.42
C TRP A 58 0.65 -6.73 12.12
N THR A 59 -0.24 -7.16 11.22
CA THR A 59 -0.44 -6.52 9.91
C THR A 59 -0.87 -5.06 10.05
N THR A 60 -1.83 -4.77 10.92
CA THR A 60 -2.24 -3.39 11.20
C THR A 60 -1.08 -2.56 11.77
N SER A 61 -0.29 -3.13 12.68
CA SER A 61 0.84 -2.45 13.32
C SER A 61 1.92 -2.06 12.31
N VAL A 62 2.33 -2.99 11.43
CA VAL A 62 3.38 -2.75 10.44
C VAL A 62 2.95 -1.74 9.37
N ILE A 63 1.68 -1.78 8.94
CA ILE A 63 1.12 -0.80 8.00
C ILE A 63 1.08 0.59 8.64
N LEU A 64 0.64 0.71 9.90
CA LEU A 64 0.65 1.98 10.62
C LEU A 64 2.06 2.55 10.79
N LYS A 65 3.06 1.70 11.08
CA LYS A 65 4.47 2.10 11.15
C LYS A 65 4.95 2.68 9.83
N TYR A 66 4.64 2.02 8.71
CA TYR A 66 5.01 2.49 7.37
C TYR A 66 4.33 3.83 7.01
N ILE A 67 3.03 3.95 7.27
CA ILE A 67 2.27 5.19 7.03
C ILE A 67 2.82 6.33 7.89
N ARG A 68 3.13 6.08 9.16
CA ARG A 68 3.69 7.07 10.07
C ARG A 68 5.03 7.60 9.57
N MET A 69 5.92 6.72 9.10
CA MET A 69 7.21 7.14 8.54
C MET A 69 7.02 8.10 7.37
N HIS A 70 6.13 7.81 6.41
CA HIS A 70 5.86 8.73 5.31
C HIS A 70 5.14 10.01 5.76
N LYS A 71 4.30 9.94 6.80
CA LYS A 71 3.69 11.14 7.39
C LYS A 71 4.75 12.08 7.97
N GLU A 72 5.73 11.54 8.69
CA GLU A 72 6.85 12.33 9.22
C GLU A 72 7.67 12.98 8.09
N ARG A 73 7.85 12.29 6.96
CA ARG A 73 8.47 12.87 5.76
C ARG A 73 7.66 14.00 5.14
N ALA A 74 6.33 13.87 5.14
CA ALA A 74 5.44 14.93 4.67
C ALA A 74 5.47 16.16 5.59
N GLU A 75 5.55 15.96 6.91
CA GLU A 75 5.71 17.04 7.90
C GLU A 75 7.05 17.77 7.72
N LYS A 76 8.11 17.04 7.37
CA LYS A 76 9.42 17.60 6.98
C LYS A 76 9.46 18.22 5.59
N LYS A 77 8.34 18.24 4.85
CA LYS A 77 8.22 18.74 3.47
C LYS A 77 9.12 18.01 2.46
N GLU A 78 9.58 16.79 2.77
CA GLU A 78 10.33 15.94 1.83
C GLU A 78 9.41 15.38 0.73
N ILE A 79 8.12 15.22 1.07
CA ILE A 79 7.07 14.81 0.15
C ILE A 79 5.83 15.68 0.36
N SER A 80 4.98 15.77 -0.66
CA SER A 80 3.65 16.37 -0.51
C SER A 80 2.74 15.48 0.34
N THR A 81 1.90 16.09 1.18
CA THR A 81 0.83 15.39 1.91
C THR A 81 -0.15 14.71 0.96
N ALA A 82 -0.33 15.25 -0.25
CA ALA A 82 -1.14 14.65 -1.32
C ALA A 82 -0.57 13.33 -1.85
N THR A 83 0.70 13.04 -1.58
CA THR A 83 1.38 11.79 -1.97
C THR A 83 1.13 10.67 -0.95
N LEU A 84 0.71 10.97 0.29
CA LEU A 84 0.47 9.96 1.33
C LEU A 84 -0.47 8.81 0.89
N PRO A 85 -1.58 9.07 0.18
CA PRO A 85 -2.41 8.02 -0.41
C PRO A 85 -1.67 7.01 -1.30
N ASN A 86 -0.62 7.44 -2.00
CA ASN A 86 0.10 6.59 -2.94
C ASN A 86 0.96 5.53 -2.24
N TYR A 87 1.20 5.65 -0.94
CA TYR A 87 1.96 4.68 -0.16
C TYR A 87 1.09 3.56 0.43
N TYR A 88 -0.17 3.83 0.78
CA TYR A 88 -1.04 2.80 1.37
C TYR A 88 -2.05 2.21 0.40
N LYS A 89 -2.38 2.88 -0.71
CA LYS A 89 -3.32 2.33 -1.72
C LYS A 89 -2.85 0.99 -2.30
N PRO A 90 -1.57 0.81 -2.70
CA PRO A 90 -1.11 -0.49 -3.21
C PRO A 90 -1.17 -1.58 -2.14
N ILE A 91 -0.77 -1.27 -0.91
CA ILE A 91 -0.84 -2.20 0.24
C ILE A 91 -2.29 -2.61 0.50
N LYS A 92 -3.20 -1.63 0.44
CA LYS A 92 -4.62 -1.86 0.62
C LYS A 92 -5.19 -2.82 -0.42
N LEU A 93 -4.95 -2.53 -1.68
CA LEU A 93 -5.40 -3.39 -2.77
C LEU A 93 -4.82 -4.80 -2.64
N PHE A 94 -3.52 -4.91 -2.33
CA PHE A 94 -2.87 -6.20 -2.12
C PHE A 94 -3.56 -7.02 -1.02
N CYS A 95 -3.82 -6.42 0.14
CA CYS A 95 -4.55 -7.08 1.22
C CYS A 95 -5.99 -7.45 0.82
N GLU A 96 -6.70 -6.60 0.07
CA GLU A 96 -8.06 -6.89 -0.40
C GLU A 96 -8.09 -8.07 -1.38
N MET A 97 -7.11 -8.17 -2.29
CA MET A 97 -7.00 -9.26 -3.26
C MET A 97 -6.54 -10.58 -2.65
N ASN A 98 -5.95 -10.54 -1.45
CA ASN A 98 -5.41 -11.70 -0.73
C ASN A 98 -6.21 -12.05 0.53
N ASP A 99 -7.47 -11.61 0.62
CA ASP A 99 -8.38 -11.85 1.75
C ASP A 99 -7.83 -11.48 3.14
N VAL A 100 -6.90 -10.52 3.20
CA VAL A 100 -6.35 -9.99 4.46
C VAL A 100 -7.31 -8.93 5.00
N ALA A 101 -8.25 -9.37 5.84
CA ALA A 101 -9.30 -8.53 6.41
C ALA A 101 -8.75 -7.53 7.45
N LEU A 102 -8.75 -6.23 7.11
CA LEU A 102 -8.26 -5.15 7.99
C LEU A 102 -9.26 -4.00 8.12
N ASN A 103 -9.23 -3.31 9.27
CA ASN A 103 -10.02 -2.09 9.46
C ASN A 103 -9.32 -0.88 8.81
N TRP A 104 -9.48 -0.74 7.50
CA TRP A 104 -8.89 0.38 6.74
C TRP A 104 -9.36 1.75 7.20
N LYS A 105 -10.61 1.87 7.68
CA LYS A 105 -11.11 3.14 8.25
C LYS A 105 -10.28 3.58 9.45
N LYS A 106 -9.84 2.64 10.30
CA LYS A 106 -8.93 2.90 11.42
C LYS A 106 -7.54 3.26 10.92
N ILE A 107 -6.98 2.47 10.00
CA ILE A 107 -5.61 2.65 9.47
C ILE A 107 -5.43 4.04 8.84
N THR A 108 -6.42 4.51 8.06
CA THR A 108 -6.28 5.75 7.28
C THR A 108 -6.87 6.98 7.97
N ARG A 109 -7.43 6.87 9.18
CA ARG A 109 -8.18 7.97 9.83
C ARG A 109 -7.36 9.25 10.00
N GLY A 110 -6.07 9.11 10.28
CA GLY A 110 -5.15 10.24 10.52
C GLY A 110 -4.47 10.81 9.27
N ILE A 111 -4.85 10.35 8.07
CA ILE A 111 -4.23 10.78 6.81
C ILE A 111 -5.11 11.84 6.15
N PRO A 112 -4.58 13.05 5.87
CA PRO A 112 -5.32 14.07 5.13
C PRO A 112 -5.78 13.49 3.79
N LYS A 113 -7.09 13.56 3.51
CA LYS A 113 -7.57 13.33 2.16
C LYS A 113 -7.12 14.52 1.31
N ALA A 114 -6.58 14.27 0.13
CA ALA A 114 -6.39 15.34 -0.84
C ALA A 114 -7.77 16.00 -1.05
N LYS A 115 -7.94 17.23 -0.57
CA LYS A 115 -9.07 18.06 -0.99
C LYS A 115 -8.89 18.26 -2.49
N ASN A 116 -9.96 18.03 -3.26
CA ASN A 116 -10.01 18.46 -4.65
C ASN A 116 -9.49 19.90 -4.69
N MET A 117 -8.34 20.13 -5.35
CA MET A 117 -7.97 21.47 -5.79
C MET A 117 -9.04 21.87 -6.79
N LEU A 118 -10.10 22.49 -6.29
CA LEU A 118 -11.03 23.21 -7.13
C LEU A 118 -10.17 24.23 -7.88
N ARG A 119 -10.20 24.14 -9.22
CA ARG A 119 -9.76 25.21 -10.12
C ARG A 119 -10.27 26.53 -9.53
N ILE A 120 -9.37 27.39 -9.14
CA ILE A 120 -9.68 28.81 -9.07
C ILE A 120 -9.57 29.28 -10.52
N GLU A 121 -10.67 29.22 -11.25
CA GLU A 121 -10.80 30.00 -12.48
C GLU A 121 -10.89 31.46 -12.04
N PHE A 122 -9.75 32.15 -12.10
CA PHE A 122 -9.74 33.60 -12.11
C PHE A 122 -10.31 34.04 -13.47
N GLN A 123 -11.57 34.45 -13.49
CA GLN A 123 -12.05 35.35 -14.54
C GLN A 123 -11.94 36.78 -14.01
N HIS A 124 -11.10 37.56 -14.68
CA HIS A 124 -11.15 39.02 -14.69
C HIS A 124 -12.14 39.45 -15.77
#